data_AF-A0A958LKR4-F1
#
_entry.id   AF-A0A958LKR4-F1
#
_cell.length_a   1.000
_cell.length_b   1.000
_cell.length_c   1.000
_cell.angle_alpha   90.00
_cell.angle_beta   90.00
_cell.angle_gamma   90.00
#
_symmetry.space_group_name_H-M   'P 1'
#
loop_
_entity.id
_entity.type
_entity.pdbx_description
1 polymer ?
#
loop_
_entity_poly.entity_id
_entity_poly.type
_entity_poly.pdbx_seq_one_letter_code
_entity_poly.pdbx_strand_id
1 'polypeptide(L)'
;LSYLSGIPGGIFSPTLSIGAGLGAIFANAVNSPYYQAFVLLGMVGFFSGVIRSPITAVIIVSEMTHNHNLLFALLMSSLAAYATSMAIQRESLYVALAKRYL
;
A
#
# COMPACT_ATOMS: atom_id res chain seq x y z
N LEU A 1 10.01 -3.67 -13.89
CA LEU A 1 11.00 -3.31 -14.93
C LEU A 1 11.63 -1.95 -14.65
N SER A 2 10.86 -0.88 -14.48
CA SER A 2 11.40 0.48 -14.23
C SER A 2 12.25 0.63 -12.96
N TYR A 3 11.97 -0.13 -11.89
CA TYR A 3 12.85 -0.14 -10.71
C TYR A 3 14.13 -0.96 -10.93
N LEU A 4 14.06 -2.00 -11.77
CA LEU A 4 15.19 -2.90 -12.05
C LEU A 4 16.20 -2.28 -13.03
N SER A 5 15.82 -1.24 -13.78
CA SER A 5 16.70 -0.56 -14.72
C SER A 5 17.76 0.33 -14.06
N GLY A 6 17.72 0.49 -12.73
CA GLY A 6 18.72 1.26 -11.98
C GLY A 6 18.66 2.78 -12.18
N ILE A 7 17.68 3.27 -12.95
CA ILE A 7 17.39 4.70 -13.08
C ILE A 7 16.90 5.19 -11.70
N PRO A 8 17.39 6.35 -11.20
CA PRO A 8 16.93 6.90 -9.94
C PRO A 8 15.41 7.08 -9.96
N GLY A 9 14.71 6.20 -9.23
CA GLY A 9 13.26 6.12 -9.20
C GLY A 9 12.80 5.33 -7.98
N GLY A 10 11.79 5.87 -7.28
CA GLY A 10 11.24 5.24 -6.09
C GLY A 10 10.22 4.13 -6.42
N ILE A 11 10.11 3.14 -5.54
CA ILE A 11 9.07 2.10 -5.60
C ILE A 11 7.69 2.58 -5.10
N PHE A 12 7.64 3.78 -4.53
CA PHE A 12 6.47 4.35 -3.87
C PHE A 12 5.25 4.47 -4.79
N SER A 13 5.38 5.24 -5.88
CA SER A 13 4.31 5.46 -6.85
C SER A 13 3.77 4.15 -7.49
N PRO A 14 4.62 3.22 -7.99
CA PRO A 14 4.10 1.99 -8.57
C PRO A 14 3.37 1.11 -7.54
N THR A 15 3.81 1.07 -6.28
CA THR A 15 3.08 0.30 -5.25
C THR A 15 1.70 0.87 -4.95
N LEU A 16 1.56 2.20 -4.88
CA LEU A 16 0.25 2.83 -4.70
C LEU A 16 -0.69 2.54 -5.87
N SER A 17 -0.21 2.70 -7.11
CA SER A 17 -1.01 2.43 -8.32
C SER A 17 -1.48 0.98 -8.40
N ILE A 18 -0.63 0.01 -8.03
CA ILE A 18 -1.01 -1.40 -7.97
C ILE A 18 -2.09 -1.62 -6.91
N GLY A 19 -1.91 -1.08 -5.71
CA GLY A 19 -2.89 -1.20 -4.63
C GLY A 19 -4.24 -0.57 -4.99
N ALA A 20 -4.23 0.61 -5.61
CA ALA A 20 -5.43 1.29 -6.09
C ALA A 20 -6.14 0.47 -7.18
N GLY A 21 -5.39 -0.11 -8.13
CA GLY A 21 -5.92 -0.98 -9.16
C GLY A 21 -6.56 -2.26 -8.59
N LEU A 22 -5.93 -2.90 -7.61
CA LEU A 22 -6.50 -4.05 -6.91
C LEU A 22 -7.80 -3.68 -6.18
N GLY A 23 -7.81 -2.54 -5.48
CA GLY A 23 -9.02 -2.03 -4.82
C GLY A 23 -10.15 -1.74 -5.81
N ALA A 24 -9.83 -1.17 -6.98
CA ALA A 24 -10.79 -0.91 -8.06
C ALA A 24 -11.39 -2.21 -8.63
N ILE A 25 -10.57 -3.22 -8.90
CA ILE A 25 -11.03 -4.53 -9.39
C ILE A 25 -11.97 -5.15 -8.37
N PHE A 26 -11.61 -5.13 -7.08
CA PHE A 26 -12.44 -5.66 -6.01
C PHE A 26 -13.77 -4.90 -5.88
N ALA A 27 -13.74 -3.56 -5.94
CA ALA A 27 -14.94 -2.74 -5.87
C ALA A 27 -15.94 -3.05 -6.99
N ASN A 28 -15.43 -3.24 -8.22
CA ASN A 28 -16.24 -3.62 -9.38
C ASN A 28 -16.78 -5.04 -9.25
N ALA A 29 -15.98 -5.99 -8.78
CA ALA A 29 -16.41 -7.37 -8.60
C ALA A 29 -17.60 -7.51 -7.64
N VAL A 30 -17.62 -6.69 -6.57
CA VAL A 30 -18.69 -6.69 -5.57
C VAL A 30 -19.82 -5.70 -5.91
N ASN A 31 -19.70 -4.93 -7.00
CA ASN A 31 -20.62 -3.84 -7.38
C ASN A 31 -20.93 -2.90 -6.20
N SER A 32 -19.89 -2.51 -5.46
CA SER A 32 -20.05 -1.72 -4.25
C SER A 32 -20.36 -0.25 -4.56
N PRO A 33 -21.32 0.38 -3.86
CA PRO A 33 -21.54 1.83 -3.96
C PRO A 33 -20.39 2.65 -3.38
N TYR A 34 -19.50 2.02 -2.59
CA TYR A 34 -18.35 2.67 -1.95
C TYR A 34 -17.05 2.51 -2.74
N TYR A 35 -17.12 2.65 -4.07
CA TYR A 35 -15.99 2.40 -4.96
C TYR A 35 -14.68 3.09 -4.52
N GLN A 36 -14.74 4.38 -4.18
CA GLN A 36 -13.58 5.15 -3.73
C GLN A 36 -12.96 4.58 -2.45
N ALA A 37 -13.78 4.13 -1.48
CA ALA A 37 -13.26 3.58 -0.24
C ALA A 37 -12.46 2.29 -0.48
N PHE A 38 -12.94 1.40 -1.35
CA PHE A 38 -12.23 0.17 -1.70
C PHE A 38 -10.90 0.44 -2.42
N VAL A 39 -10.87 1.43 -3.32
CA VAL A 39 -9.62 1.89 -3.97
C VAL A 39 -8.62 2.38 -2.93
N LEU A 40 -9.04 3.24 -2.00
CA LEU A 40 -8.16 3.78 -0.96
C LEU A 40 -7.67 2.70 0.02
N LEU A 41 -8.55 1.77 0.41
CA LEU A 41 -8.20 0.64 1.27
C LEU A 41 -7.17 -0.27 0.60
N GLY A 42 -7.32 -0.56 -0.70
CA GLY A 42 -6.35 -1.34 -1.48
C GLY A 42 -5.02 -0.62 -1.64
N MET A 43 -5.07 0.69 -1.90
CA MET A 43 -3.87 1.54 -2.02
C MET A 43 -3.06 1.56 -0.72
N VAL A 44 -3.69 1.83 0.43
CA VAL A 44 -3.04 1.82 1.75
C VAL A 44 -2.57 0.43 2.15
N GLY A 45 -3.41 -0.59 1.95
CA GLY A 45 -3.11 -1.97 2.34
C GLY A 45 -1.87 -2.49 1.63
N PHE A 46 -1.83 -2.38 0.30
CA PHE A 46 -0.68 -2.84 -0.48
C PHE A 46 0.60 -2.09 -0.12
N PHE A 47 0.52 -0.76 -0.01
CA PHE A 47 1.65 0.09 0.34
C PHE A 47 2.21 -0.23 1.74
N SER A 48 1.34 -0.37 2.74
CA SER A 48 1.69 -0.79 4.11
C SER A 48 2.34 -2.16 4.15
N GLY A 49 1.78 -3.14 3.43
CA GLY A 49 2.31 -4.51 3.40
C GLY A 49 3.72 -4.61 2.79
N VAL A 50 4.01 -3.82 1.76
CA VAL A 50 5.33 -3.82 1.10
C VAL A 50 6.40 -3.14 1.97
N ILE A 51 6.10 -1.95 2.50
CA ILE A 51 7.08 -1.11 3.20
C ILE A 51 7.17 -1.43 4.68
N ARG A 52 6.13 -2.05 5.24
CA ARG A 52 5.98 -2.37 6.67
C ARG A 52 5.94 -1.16 7.58
N SER A 53 5.25 -0.11 7.13
CA SER A 53 5.04 1.10 7.93
C SER A 53 3.57 1.54 7.85
N PRO A 54 2.71 1.01 8.73
CA PRO A 54 1.25 1.19 8.62
C PRO A 54 0.78 2.62 8.89
N ILE A 55 1.38 3.31 9.87
CA ILE A 55 0.98 4.69 10.22
C ILE A 55 1.38 5.65 9.09
N THR A 56 2.61 5.54 8.57
CA THR A 56 3.06 6.42 7.48
C THR A 56 2.26 6.16 6.21
N ALA A 57 1.89 4.91 5.92
CA ALA A 57 1.04 4.57 4.78
C ALA A 57 -0.31 5.29 4.82
N VAL A 58 -0.97 5.25 5.98
CA VAL A 58 -2.28 5.89 6.18
C VAL A 58 -2.18 7.40 6.03
N ILE A 59 -1.18 8.02 6.69
CA ILE A 59 -0.98 9.48 6.63
C ILE A 59 -0.77 9.92 5.18
N ILE A 60 0.14 9.27 4.45
CA ILE A 60 0.47 9.72 3.09
C ILE A 60 -0.75 9.59 2.16
N VAL A 61 -1.49 8.48 2.24
CA VAL A 61 -2.70 8.31 1.41
C VAL A 61 -3.80 9.30 1.81
N SER A 62 -4.02 9.53 3.10
CA SER A 62 -5.00 10.51 3.59
C SER A 62 -4.69 11.91 3.06
N GLU A 63 -3.44 12.34 3.17
CA GLU A 63 -2.99 13.66 2.69
C GLU A 63 -3.13 13.77 1.16
N MET A 64 -2.70 12.76 0.40
CA MET A 64 -2.80 12.80 -1.07
C MET A 64 -4.25 12.84 -1.56
N THR A 65 -5.17 12.20 -0.85
CA THR A 65 -6.58 12.07 -1.27
C THR A 65 -7.52 13.05 -0.57
N HIS A 66 -7.00 13.81 0.40
CA HIS A 66 -7.74 14.74 1.25
C HIS A 66 -8.96 14.11 1.96
N ASN A 67 -8.99 12.78 2.10
CA ASN A 67 -10.14 12.04 2.61
C ASN A 67 -9.92 11.52 4.02
N HIS A 68 -10.20 12.39 4.99
CA HIS A 68 -9.97 12.13 6.41
C HIS A 68 -11.09 11.30 7.08
N ASN A 69 -12.25 11.18 6.42
CA ASN A 69 -13.40 10.46 6.96
C ASN A 69 -13.14 8.95 7.09
N LEU A 70 -12.19 8.42 6.32
CA LEU A 70 -11.87 6.99 6.27
C LEU A 70 -10.62 6.61 7.06
N LEU A 71 -9.99 7.53 7.81
CA LEU A 71 -8.73 7.29 8.52
C LEU A 71 -8.70 6.00 9.33
N PHE A 72 -9.78 5.73 10.06
CA PHE A 72 -9.87 4.52 10.89
C PHE A 72 -9.91 3.24 10.04
N ALA A 73 -10.67 3.26 8.94
CA ALA A 73 -10.75 2.12 8.02
C ALA A 73 -9.42 1.89 7.29
N LEU A 74 -8.74 2.97 6.88
CA LEU A 74 -7.41 2.91 6.27
C LEU A 74 -6.39 2.32 7.24
N LEU A 75 -6.45 2.69 8.52
CA LEU A 75 -5.57 2.14 9.56
C LEU A 75 -5.82 0.65 9.80
N MET A 76 -7.09 0.22 9.84
CA MET A 76 -7.41 -1.20 9.98
C MET A 76 -6.90 -2.02 8.79
N SER A 77 -7.07 -1.51 7.56
CA SER A 77 -6.51 -2.13 6.36
C SER A 77 -4.98 -2.19 6.39
N SER A 78 -4.32 -1.10 6.80
CA SER A 78 -2.85 -1.03 6.84
C SER A 78 -2.26 -1.98 7.87
N LEU A 79 -2.90 -2.12 9.03
CA LEU A 79 -2.50 -3.06 10.08
C LEU A 79 -2.73 -4.51 9.67
N ALA A 80 -3.87 -4.82 9.05
CA ALA A 80 -4.15 -6.15 8.53
C ALA A 80 -3.10 -6.57 7.48
N ALA A 81 -2.78 -5.68 6.54
CA ALA A 81 -1.76 -5.93 5.52
C ALA A 81 -0.34 -6.03 6.10
N TYR A 82 -0.02 -5.24 7.12
CA TYR A 82 1.24 -5.33 7.85
C TYR A 82 1.37 -6.69 8.54
N ALA A 83 0.33 -7.13 9.25
CA ALA A 83 0.32 -8.40 9.97
C ALA A 83 0.43 -9.59 9.00
N THR A 84 -0.28 -9.58 7.87
CA THR A 84 -0.17 -10.63 6.85
C THR A 84 1.21 -10.64 6.20
N SER A 85 1.77 -9.47 5.89
CA SER A 85 3.15 -9.34 5.36
C SER A 85 4.19 -9.91 6.33
N MET A 86 4.04 -9.65 7.63
CA MET A 86 4.93 -10.15 8.67
C MET A 86 4.79 -11.67 8.90
N ALA A 87 3.59 -12.22 8.70
CA ALA A 87 3.35 -13.65 8.78
C ALA A 87 3.98 -14.41 7.61
N ILE A 88 3.94 -13.85 6.40
CA ILE A 88 4.42 -14.50 5.17
C ILE A 88 5.94 -14.36 5.02
N GLN A 89 6.47 -13.16 5.22
CA GLN A 89 7.89 -12.87 5.04
C GLN A 89 8.45 -12.32 6.35
N ARG A 90 9.69 -12.62 6.71
CA ARG A 90 10.28 -12.10 7.96
C ARG A 90 10.90 -10.72 7.79
N GLU A 91 11.32 -10.38 6.58
CA GLU A 91 12.08 -9.15 6.29
C GLU A 91 11.29 -8.17 5.43
N SER A 92 11.39 -6.86 5.74
CA SER A 92 10.77 -5.80 4.93
C SER A 92 11.56 -5.54 3.66
N LEU A 93 10.90 -5.04 2.62
CA LEU A 93 11.53 -4.84 1.32
C LEU A 93 12.76 -3.92 1.39
N TYR A 94 12.67 -2.82 2.13
CA TYR A 94 13.79 -1.88 2.25
C TYR A 94 14.99 -2.47 2.99
N VAL A 95 14.78 -3.31 4.01
CA VAL A 95 15.89 -3.97 4.71
C VAL A 95 16.56 -5.01 3.79
N ALA A 96 15.76 -5.77 3.05
CA ALA A 96 16.29 -6.71 2.06
C ALA A 96 17.08 -6.02 0.95
N LEU A 97 16.62 -4.86 0.49
CA LEU A 97 17.33 -4.03 -0.49
C LEU A 97 18.64 -3.46 0.09
N ALA A 98 18.63 -2.99 1.34
CA ALA A 98 19.82 -2.47 2.00
C ALA A 98 20.92 -3.54 2.13
N LYS A 99 20.55 -4.79 2.45
CA LYS A 99 21.48 -5.93 2.50
C LYS A 99 22.13 -6.28 1.16
N ARG A 100 21.56 -5.86 0.03
CA ARG A 100 22.18 -6.08 -1.28
C ARG A 100 23.31 -5.10 -1.58
N TYR A 101 23.34 -3.97 -0.88
CA TYR A 101 24.35 -2.93 -1.02
C TYR A 101 25.44 -2.98 0.06
N LEU A 102 25.22 -3.73 1.15
CA LEU A 102 26.19 -4.03 2.21
C LEU A 102 26.86 -5.38 1.95
#